data_AF-A0A7S3PSY7-F1
#
_entry.id   AF-A0A7S3PSY7-F1
#
_cell.length_a   1.000
_cell.length_b   1.000
_cell.length_c   1.000
_cell.angle_alpha   90.00
_cell.angle_beta   90.00
_cell.angle_gamma   90.00
#
_symmetry.space_group_name_H-M   'P 1'
#
loop_
_entity.id
_entity.type
_entity.pdbx_description
1 polymer ?
#
loop_
_entity_poly.entity_id
_entity_poly.type
_entity_poly.pdbx_seq_one_letter_code
_entity_poly.pdbx_strand_id
1 'polypeptide(L)'
;ASLSSVMIRHTKVDSAGLPPLICRTKALQPSQEEEDAYNAIVSFAKINIVLCSLGDKGFNDSLLNVRNHRFAAEVMRNLRLSCCGGGRMVATLTDKNRLEFLELLKYKHKRPESDLRKAGAFLSKVLMGEKTRCCSGACGHVSLLLPLVTPCVHFFCVECFETLCVKPGNYVCLECQEPFKYTSFSYLQPGFN
;
A
#
# COMPACT_ATOMS: atom_id res chain seq x y z
N ALA A 1 -39.35 -23.51 4.97
CA ALA A 1 -39.65 -24.47 3.90
C ALA A 1 -40.50 -23.80 2.81
N SER A 2 -39.87 -22.98 1.94
CA SER A 2 -40.59 -22.22 0.89
C SER A 2 -40.26 -22.72 -0.53
N LEU A 3 -39.11 -23.38 -0.73
CA LEU A 3 -38.64 -23.81 -2.05
C LEU A 3 -38.97 -25.27 -2.40
N SER A 4 -39.48 -26.05 -1.45
CA SER A 4 -39.68 -27.51 -1.62
C SER A 4 -40.73 -27.89 -2.66
N SER A 5 -41.67 -26.98 -2.98
CA SER A 5 -42.72 -27.21 -3.99
C SER A 5 -42.34 -26.75 -5.40
N VAL A 6 -41.26 -25.99 -5.56
CA VAL A 6 -40.86 -25.37 -6.84
C VAL A 6 -39.43 -25.70 -7.28
N MET A 7 -38.63 -26.30 -6.40
CA MET A 7 -37.24 -26.65 -6.69
C MET A 7 -37.05 -28.16 -6.55
N ILE A 8 -36.70 -28.82 -7.66
CA ILE A 8 -36.17 -30.18 -7.67
C ILE A 8 -34.64 -30.05 -7.73
N ARG A 9 -33.94 -30.64 -6.76
CA ARG A 9 -32.48 -30.63 -6.69
C ARG A 9 -31.96 -32.06 -6.69
N HIS A 10 -31.01 -32.34 -7.56
CA HIS A 10 -30.13 -33.50 -7.48
C HIS A 10 -28.73 -33.01 -7.11
N THR A 11 -28.05 -33.76 -6.26
CA THR A 11 -26.65 -33.53 -5.90
C THR A 11 -25.75 -34.54 -6.60
N LYS A 12 -24.45 -34.26 -6.64
CA LYS A 12 -23.47 -35.23 -7.18
C LYS A 12 -23.43 -36.54 -6.36
N VAL A 13 -23.95 -36.53 -5.13
CA VAL A 13 -24.10 -37.74 -4.29
C VAL A 13 -25.22 -38.64 -4.83
N ASP A 14 -26.23 -38.07 -5.47
CA ASP A 14 -27.39 -38.79 -6.00
C ASP A 14 -27.08 -39.45 -7.37
N SER A 15 -25.92 -39.16 -7.95
CA SER A 15 -25.46 -39.70 -9.24
C SER A 15 -24.55 -40.91 -9.04
N ALA A 16 -25.09 -42.11 -9.21
CA ALA A 16 -24.29 -43.34 -9.16
C ALA A 16 -23.23 -43.34 -10.28
N GLY A 17 -21.97 -43.63 -9.93
CA GLY A 17 -20.87 -43.79 -10.90
C GLY A 17 -19.86 -42.63 -11.00
N LEU A 18 -20.04 -41.53 -10.25
CA LEU A 18 -19.00 -40.50 -10.17
C LEU A 18 -17.84 -40.94 -9.28
N PRO A 19 -16.57 -40.84 -9.73
CA PRO A 19 -15.43 -41.09 -8.86
C PRO A 19 -15.36 -40.03 -7.74
N PRO A 20 -14.73 -40.34 -6.60
CA PRO A 20 -14.51 -39.37 -5.53
C PRO A 20 -13.76 -38.13 -6.06
N LEU A 21 -14.19 -36.95 -5.61
CA LEU A 21 -13.47 -35.71 -5.90
C LEU A 21 -12.11 -35.74 -5.20
N ILE A 22 -11.02 -35.67 -5.96
CA ILE A 22 -9.68 -35.52 -5.41
C ILE A 22 -9.30 -34.04 -5.51
N CYS A 23 -9.28 -33.35 -4.37
CA CYS A 23 -8.75 -31.99 -4.28
C CYS A 23 -7.26 -32.07 -3.95
N ARG A 24 -6.43 -31.41 -4.76
CA ARG A 24 -4.99 -31.25 -4.50
C ARG A 24 -4.67 -29.78 -4.41
N THR A 25 -3.99 -29.39 -3.34
CA THR A 25 -3.52 -28.02 -3.13
C THR A 25 -2.00 -28.02 -3.27
N LYS A 26 -1.47 -27.08 -4.05
CA LYS A 26 -0.03 -26.88 -4.22
C LYS A 26 0.28 -25.40 -4.01
N ALA A 27 1.20 -25.11 -3.10
CA ALA A 27 1.77 -23.78 -2.98
C ALA A 27 2.71 -23.54 -4.17
N LEU A 28 2.56 -22.38 -4.82
CA LEU A 28 3.42 -21.93 -5.90
C LEU A 28 4.36 -20.86 -5.35
N GLN A 29 5.59 -20.84 -5.87
CA GLN A 29 6.51 -19.75 -5.61
C GLN A 29 6.27 -18.67 -6.68
N PRO A 30 6.04 -17.41 -6.28
CA PRO A 30 5.89 -16.32 -7.23
C PRO A 30 7.21 -16.04 -7.97
N SER A 31 7.12 -15.45 -9.17
CA SER A 31 8.29 -14.83 -9.81
C SER A 31 8.67 -13.53 -9.10
N GLN A 32 9.87 -13.01 -9.37
CA GLN A 32 10.29 -11.73 -8.79
C GLN A 32 9.36 -10.58 -9.20
N GLU A 33 8.86 -10.60 -10.43
CA GLU A 33 7.92 -9.61 -10.95
C GLU A 33 6.56 -9.69 -10.26
N GLU A 34 6.07 -10.90 -9.99
CA GLU A 34 4.82 -11.13 -9.25
C GLU A 34 4.96 -10.67 -7.80
N GLU A 35 6.09 -10.96 -7.16
CA GLU A 35 6.40 -10.46 -5.81
C GLU A 35 6.43 -8.93 -5.77
N ASP A 36 7.07 -8.30 -6.76
CA ASP A 36 7.19 -6.84 -6.82
C ASP A 36 5.83 -6.17 -7.01
N ALA A 37 5.00 -6.71 -7.91
CA ALA A 37 3.64 -6.24 -8.13
C ALA A 37 2.77 -6.43 -6.88
N TYR A 38 2.82 -7.61 -6.26
CA TYR A 38 2.08 -7.91 -5.03
C TYR A 38 2.49 -6.96 -3.90
N ASN A 39 3.78 -6.79 -3.67
CA ASN A 39 4.32 -5.95 -2.60
C ASN A 39 4.00 -4.47 -2.80
N ALA A 40 3.92 -3.98 -4.05
CA ALA A 40 3.47 -2.63 -4.34
C ALA A 40 2.02 -2.39 -3.89
N ILE A 41 1.10 -3.32 -4.23
CA ILE A 41 -0.32 -3.23 -3.87
C ILE A 41 -0.50 -3.35 -2.35
N VAL A 42 0.23 -4.28 -1.72
CA VAL A 42 0.23 -4.43 -0.26
C VAL A 42 0.73 -3.16 0.42
N SER A 43 1.81 -2.55 -0.10
CA SER A 43 2.34 -1.31 0.46
C SER A 43 1.32 -0.18 0.36
N PHE A 44 0.65 -0.02 -0.78
CA PHE A 44 -0.43 0.95 -0.95
C PHE A 44 -1.56 0.74 0.07
N ALA A 45 -2.03 -0.50 0.22
CA ALA A 45 -3.11 -0.84 1.15
C ALA A 45 -2.71 -0.58 2.62
N LYS A 46 -1.50 -1.01 3.01
CA LYS A 46 -0.96 -0.79 4.36
C LYS A 46 -0.79 0.69 4.66
N ILE A 47 -0.25 1.47 3.71
CA ILE A 47 -0.14 2.93 3.83
C ILE A 47 -1.51 3.55 4.09
N ASN A 48 -2.53 3.20 3.30
CA ASN A 48 -3.87 3.72 3.53
C ASN A 48 -4.36 3.39 4.95
N ILE A 49 -4.22 2.15 5.41
CA ILE A 49 -4.66 1.74 6.73
C ILE A 49 -3.95 2.55 7.83
N VAL A 50 -2.63 2.72 7.72
CA VAL A 50 -1.82 3.44 8.71
C VAL A 50 -2.08 4.95 8.69
N LEU A 51 -2.20 5.56 7.51
CA LEU A 51 -2.60 6.96 7.36
C LEU A 51 -4.07 7.20 7.76
N CYS A 52 -4.85 6.17 8.00
CA CYS A 52 -6.22 6.32 8.48
C CYS A 52 -6.36 5.97 9.97
N SER A 53 -5.46 5.16 10.53
CA SER A 53 -5.47 4.76 11.94
C SER A 53 -4.83 5.78 12.87
N LEU A 54 -3.90 6.60 12.37
CA LEU A 54 -3.07 7.49 13.19
C LEU A 54 -3.69 8.86 13.53
N GLY A 55 -4.99 9.10 13.24
CA GLY A 55 -5.67 10.33 13.67
C GLY A 55 -7.19 10.38 13.43
N ASP A 56 -7.86 11.33 14.10
CA ASP A 56 -9.34 11.40 14.22
C ASP A 56 -10.12 11.60 12.91
N LYS A 57 -9.46 12.00 11.81
CA LYS A 57 -10.10 12.37 10.53
C LYS A 57 -9.92 11.36 9.41
N GLY A 58 -9.12 10.30 9.60
CA GLY A 58 -8.77 9.35 8.54
C GLY A 58 -9.86 8.32 8.20
N PHE A 59 -10.89 8.16 9.05
CA PHE A 59 -11.88 7.11 8.86
C PHE A 59 -12.63 7.19 7.52
N ASN A 60 -12.90 8.40 7.00
CA ASN A 60 -13.62 8.56 5.74
C ASN A 60 -12.84 8.10 4.52
N ASP A 61 -11.51 8.14 4.57
CA ASP A 61 -10.62 7.78 3.46
C ASP A 61 -10.05 6.35 3.59
N SER A 62 -10.38 5.67 4.69
CA SER A 62 -9.92 4.31 4.97
C SER A 62 -10.53 3.29 4.01
N LEU A 63 -9.72 2.37 3.50
CA LEU A 63 -10.19 1.17 2.79
C LEU A 63 -11.07 0.28 3.67
N LEU A 64 -10.99 0.40 5.00
CA LEU A 64 -11.82 -0.34 5.94
C LEU A 64 -13.21 0.29 6.14
N ASN A 65 -13.44 1.49 5.60
CA ASN A 65 -14.74 2.12 5.63
C ASN A 65 -15.68 1.48 4.59
N VAL A 66 -16.89 1.10 5.02
CA VAL A 66 -17.92 0.51 4.17
C VAL A 66 -18.25 1.37 2.93
N ARG A 67 -18.14 2.70 3.06
CA ARG A 67 -18.34 3.63 1.94
C ARG A 67 -17.30 3.45 0.82
N ASN A 68 -16.11 2.98 1.17
CA ASN A 68 -14.98 2.78 0.27
C ASN A 68 -14.86 1.32 -0.21
N HIS A 69 -15.90 0.48 -0.05
CA HIS A 69 -15.88 -0.93 -0.43
C HIS A 69 -15.47 -1.16 -1.90
N ARG A 70 -15.77 -0.22 -2.81
CA ARG A 70 -15.36 -0.30 -4.22
C ARG A 70 -13.85 -0.23 -4.36
N PHE A 71 -13.21 0.73 -3.70
CA PHE A 71 -11.75 0.87 -3.69
C PHE A 71 -11.08 -0.33 -3.00
N ALA A 72 -11.65 -0.80 -1.88
CA ALA A 72 -11.16 -2.01 -1.21
C ALA A 72 -11.27 -3.25 -2.11
N ALA A 73 -12.40 -3.41 -2.81
CA ALA A 73 -12.60 -4.51 -3.77
C ALA A 73 -11.62 -4.42 -4.95
N GLU A 74 -11.30 -3.21 -5.43
CA GLU A 74 -10.31 -2.98 -6.48
C GLU A 74 -8.89 -3.36 -6.02
N VAL A 75 -8.48 -2.92 -4.84
CA VAL A 75 -7.19 -3.33 -4.23
C VAL A 75 -7.11 -4.86 -4.11
N MET A 76 -8.17 -5.50 -3.61
CA MET A 76 -8.23 -6.97 -3.51
C MET A 76 -8.21 -7.67 -4.87
N ARG A 77 -8.86 -7.09 -5.88
CA ARG A 77 -8.83 -7.60 -7.26
C ARG A 77 -7.42 -7.52 -7.83
N ASN A 78 -6.76 -6.38 -7.68
CA ASN A 78 -5.39 -6.18 -8.17
C ASN A 78 -4.42 -7.14 -7.47
N LEU A 79 -4.58 -7.35 -6.15
CA LEU A 79 -3.78 -8.31 -5.38
C LEU A 79 -3.95 -9.75 -5.89
N ARG A 80 -5.18 -10.14 -6.24
CA ARG A 80 -5.43 -11.46 -6.83
C ARG A 80 -4.83 -11.58 -8.24
N LEU A 81 -4.91 -10.51 -9.04
CA LEU A 81 -4.34 -10.49 -10.38
C LEU A 81 -2.81 -10.61 -10.33
N SER A 82 -2.12 -9.96 -9.39
CA SER A 82 -0.66 -10.11 -9.25
C SER A 82 -0.23 -11.55 -8.93
N CYS A 83 -1.10 -12.36 -8.31
CA CYS A 83 -0.83 -13.77 -8.02
C CYS A 83 -1.15 -14.72 -9.19
N CYS A 84 -1.64 -14.21 -10.33
CA CYS A 84 -2.10 -15.02 -11.46
C CYS A 84 -1.39 -14.63 -12.77
N GLY A 85 -0.10 -14.23 -12.70
CA GLY A 85 0.64 -13.73 -13.86
C GLY A 85 0.20 -12.33 -14.32
N GLY A 86 -0.40 -11.54 -13.43
CA GLY A 86 -0.63 -10.11 -13.67
C GLY A 86 0.69 -9.41 -13.94
N GLY A 87 0.78 -8.67 -15.04
CA GLY A 87 2.01 -7.98 -15.45
C GLY A 87 2.49 -6.91 -14.47
N ARG A 88 3.53 -6.17 -14.87
CA ARG A 88 4.14 -5.12 -14.05
C ARG A 88 3.11 -4.06 -13.63
N MET A 89 2.90 -3.92 -12.33
CA MET A 89 2.13 -2.81 -11.76
C MET A 89 3.04 -1.60 -11.57
N VAL A 90 2.77 -0.53 -12.30
CA VAL A 90 3.52 0.72 -12.22
C VAL A 90 2.64 1.76 -11.54
N ALA A 91 3.14 2.34 -10.45
CA ALA A 91 2.45 3.43 -9.77
C ALA A 91 2.39 4.64 -10.70
N THR A 92 1.23 5.30 -10.74
CA THR A 92 1.05 6.52 -11.53
C THR A 92 0.93 7.72 -10.59
N LEU A 93 1.39 8.88 -11.06
CA LEU A 93 1.30 10.14 -10.31
C LEU A 93 0.91 11.25 -11.27
N THR A 94 -0.15 11.97 -10.95
CA THR A 94 -0.55 13.13 -11.75
C THR A 94 0.44 14.28 -11.52
N ASP A 95 0.63 15.14 -12.53
CA ASP A 95 1.47 16.34 -12.38
C ASP A 95 0.99 17.24 -11.24
N LYS A 96 -0.33 17.31 -11.02
CA LYS A 96 -0.93 18.01 -9.89
C LYS A 96 -0.41 17.45 -8.56
N ASN A 97 -0.52 16.14 -8.33
CA ASN A 97 -0.10 15.51 -7.07
C ASN A 97 1.41 15.62 -6.87
N ARG A 98 2.19 15.54 -7.96
CA ARG A 98 3.64 15.78 -7.94
C ARG A 98 3.97 17.20 -7.50
N LEU A 99 3.34 18.21 -8.09
CA LEU A 99 3.58 19.61 -7.77
C LEU A 99 3.16 19.92 -6.33
N GLU A 100 1.96 19.50 -5.94
CA GLU A 100 1.44 19.69 -4.58
C GLU A 100 2.38 19.09 -3.52
N PHE A 101 2.89 17.88 -3.75
CA PHE A 101 3.88 17.25 -2.89
C PHE A 101 5.15 18.10 -2.72
N LEU A 102 5.74 18.58 -3.83
CA LEU A 102 6.97 19.38 -3.80
C LEU A 102 6.73 20.76 -3.18
N GLU A 103 5.58 21.38 -3.43
CA GLU A 103 5.19 22.65 -2.82
C GLU A 103 4.96 22.53 -1.31
N LEU A 104 4.37 21.44 -0.85
CA LEU A 104 4.25 21.15 0.58
C LEU A 104 5.63 21.05 1.23
N LEU A 105 6.59 20.35 0.61
CA LEU A 105 7.95 20.28 1.12
C LEU A 105 8.63 21.66 1.16
N LYS A 106 8.49 22.44 0.08
CA LYS A 106 9.14 23.76 -0.07
C LYS A 106 8.56 24.80 0.86
N TYR A 107 7.24 25.00 0.86
CA TYR A 107 6.61 26.13 1.53
C TYR A 107 6.14 25.80 2.95
N LYS A 108 5.55 24.62 3.15
CA LYS A 108 5.02 24.22 4.47
C LYS A 108 6.11 23.65 5.37
N HIS A 109 6.99 22.81 4.82
CA HIS A 109 8.07 22.17 5.56
C HIS A 109 9.42 22.88 5.46
N LYS A 110 9.51 23.94 4.65
CA LYS A 110 10.69 24.80 4.47
C LYS A 110 11.96 23.99 4.17
N ARG A 111 11.83 22.92 3.37
CA ARG A 111 12.94 22.05 3.03
C ARG A 111 13.90 22.74 2.05
N PRO A 112 15.22 22.54 2.22
CA PRO A 112 16.21 23.07 1.29
C PRO A 112 16.12 22.42 -0.09
N GLU A 113 16.68 23.07 -1.11
CA GLU A 113 16.69 22.56 -2.49
C GLU A 113 17.33 21.17 -2.63
N SER A 114 18.26 20.79 -1.73
CA SER A 114 18.82 19.42 -1.70
C SER A 114 17.76 18.36 -1.43
N ASP A 115 16.84 18.65 -0.50
CA ASP A 115 15.77 17.75 -0.11
C ASP A 115 14.69 17.68 -1.19
N LEU A 116 14.40 18.82 -1.84
CA LEU A 116 13.48 18.86 -2.99
C LEU A 116 14.02 18.03 -4.16
N ARG A 117 15.33 18.09 -4.44
CA ARG A 117 15.97 17.20 -5.43
C ARG A 117 15.88 15.73 -5.04
N LYS A 118 16.11 15.40 -3.77
CA LYS A 118 15.98 14.03 -3.24
C LYS A 118 14.54 13.51 -3.40
N ALA A 119 13.56 14.34 -3.06
CA ALA A 119 12.13 14.04 -3.23
C ALA A 119 11.75 13.87 -4.71
N GLY A 120 12.22 14.76 -5.59
CA GLY A 120 11.99 14.68 -7.03
C GLY A 120 12.59 13.42 -7.65
N ALA A 121 13.82 13.05 -7.27
CA ALA A 121 14.48 11.83 -7.70
C ALA A 121 13.74 10.58 -7.21
N PHE A 122 13.22 10.61 -5.98
CA PHE A 122 12.35 9.54 -5.47
C PHE A 122 11.11 9.37 -6.35
N LEU A 123 10.39 10.44 -6.68
CA LEU A 123 9.20 10.34 -7.55
C LEU A 123 9.55 9.74 -8.92
N SER A 124 10.66 10.18 -9.53
CA SER A 124 11.12 9.62 -10.81
C SER A 124 11.39 8.11 -10.72
N LYS A 125 12.01 7.65 -9.62
CA LYS A 125 12.25 6.22 -9.39
C LYS A 125 10.94 5.43 -9.33
N VAL A 126 9.98 5.90 -8.52
CA VAL A 126 8.68 5.22 -8.38
C VAL A 126 7.97 5.09 -9.73
N LEU A 127 7.96 6.16 -10.54
CA LEU A 127 7.35 6.17 -11.87
C LEU A 127 8.07 5.24 -12.87
N MET A 128 9.37 5.03 -12.72
CA MET A 128 10.14 4.07 -13.51
C MET A 128 9.97 2.62 -13.01
N GLY A 129 9.18 2.42 -11.95
CA GLY A 129 9.03 1.15 -11.26
C GLY A 129 10.31 0.70 -10.55
N GLU A 130 11.19 1.66 -10.23
CA GLU A 130 12.37 1.45 -9.41
C GLU A 130 12.01 1.55 -7.94
N LYS A 131 12.79 0.86 -7.13
CA LYS A 131 12.50 0.68 -5.73
C LYS A 131 13.34 1.61 -4.84
N THR A 132 12.79 1.98 -3.69
CA THR A 132 13.44 2.88 -2.71
C THR A 132 13.78 2.15 -1.42
N ARG A 133 14.99 2.35 -0.89
CA ARG A 133 15.43 1.71 0.38
C ARG A 133 14.83 2.42 1.59
N CYS A 134 14.44 1.62 2.58
CA CYS A 134 14.03 2.09 3.90
C CYS A 134 15.24 2.64 4.70
N CYS A 135 15.07 3.77 5.39
CA CYS A 135 16.12 4.38 6.21
C CYS A 135 16.45 3.61 7.50
N SER A 136 15.60 2.68 7.96
CA SER A 136 15.86 1.92 9.20
C SER A 136 17.13 1.06 9.17
N GLY A 137 17.73 0.80 8.00
CA GLY A 137 18.99 0.05 7.82
C GLY A 137 18.91 -1.45 8.12
N ALA A 138 18.20 -1.85 9.17
CA ALA A 138 18.13 -3.20 9.73
C ALA A 138 16.89 -4.00 9.29
N CYS A 139 15.88 -3.35 8.69
CA CYS A 139 14.60 -4.01 8.45
C CYS A 139 14.64 -5.11 7.38
N GLY A 140 15.70 -5.17 6.56
CA GLY A 140 15.82 -6.15 5.48
C GLY A 140 14.70 -6.06 4.42
N HIS A 141 13.71 -5.18 4.58
CA HIS A 141 12.65 -4.93 3.62
C HIS A 141 13.27 -4.33 2.37
N VAL A 142 13.48 -5.21 1.40
CA VAL A 142 14.05 -4.90 0.10
C VAL A 142 13.04 -4.01 -0.63
N SER A 143 13.40 -2.73 -0.72
CA SER A 143 13.12 -1.94 -1.89
C SER A 143 11.61 -1.68 -2.13
N LEU A 144 11.09 -0.65 -1.46
CA LEU A 144 9.69 -0.23 -1.49
C LEU A 144 9.38 0.52 -2.79
N LEU A 145 8.35 0.08 -3.52
CA LEU A 145 7.83 0.88 -4.62
C LEU A 145 7.12 2.14 -4.09
N LEU A 146 6.44 2.02 -2.94
CA LEU A 146 5.71 3.12 -2.29
C LEU A 146 6.11 3.19 -0.81
N PRO A 147 7.24 3.84 -0.46
CA PRO A 147 7.56 4.12 0.93
C PRO A 147 6.74 5.29 1.47
N LEU A 148 6.58 5.33 2.80
CA LEU A 148 6.14 6.55 3.50
C LEU A 148 7.25 7.59 3.47
N VAL A 149 6.90 8.84 3.15
CA VAL A 149 7.83 9.97 3.11
C VAL A 149 7.60 10.88 4.33
N THR A 150 8.61 11.02 5.17
CA THR A 150 8.56 11.97 6.29
C THR A 150 8.73 13.43 5.81
N PRO A 151 8.30 14.43 6.61
CA PRO A 151 8.53 15.85 6.33
C PRO A 151 9.98 16.26 6.06
N CYS A 152 10.93 15.51 6.61
CA CYS A 152 12.36 15.68 6.40
C CYS A 152 12.91 14.83 5.24
N VAL A 153 12.04 14.30 4.37
CA VAL A 153 12.39 13.56 3.14
C VAL A 153 13.23 12.30 3.42
N HIS A 154 12.83 11.57 4.46
CA HIS A 154 13.31 10.20 4.75
C HIS A 154 12.21 9.19 4.46
N PHE A 155 12.61 8.02 3.95
CA PHE A 155 11.73 7.00 3.39
C PHE A 155 11.68 5.78 4.31
N PHE A 156 10.47 5.34 4.68
CA PHE A 156 10.28 4.19 5.55
C PHE A 156 9.25 3.22 4.97
N CYS A 157 9.44 1.93 5.22
CA CYS A 157 8.32 0.98 5.10
C CYS A 157 7.30 1.28 6.20
N VAL A 158 6.09 0.76 6.00
CA VAL A 158 4.99 0.95 6.95
C VAL A 158 5.38 0.43 8.33
N GLU A 159 5.97 -0.76 8.38
CA GLU A 159 6.36 -1.43 9.63
C GLU A 159 7.41 -0.62 10.41
N CYS A 160 8.46 -0.14 9.75
CA CYS A 160 9.47 0.69 10.40
C CYS A 160 8.92 2.05 10.82
N PHE A 161 8.02 2.63 10.03
CA PHE A 161 7.40 3.89 10.40
C PHE A 161 6.59 3.75 11.69
N GLU A 162 5.69 2.75 11.75
CA GLU A 162 4.85 2.51 12.93
C GLU A 162 5.66 2.11 14.17
N THR A 163 6.74 1.34 14.01
CA THR A 163 7.52 0.85 15.17
C THR A 163 8.57 1.85 15.65
N LEU A 164 9.17 2.63 14.74
CA LEU A 164 10.35 3.44 15.05
C LEU A 164 10.08 4.95 15.03
N CYS A 165 9.12 5.40 14.21
CA CYS A 165 8.82 6.83 14.04
C CYS A 165 7.55 7.28 14.79
N VAL A 166 6.63 6.36 15.10
CA VAL A 166 5.41 6.63 15.86
C VAL A 166 5.63 6.30 17.33
N LYS A 167 5.54 7.29 18.22
CA LYS A 167 5.47 7.09 19.68
C LYS A 167 4.18 7.73 20.21
N PRO A 168 3.62 7.24 21.32
CA PRO A 168 2.41 7.84 21.91
C PRO A 168 2.61 9.35 22.16
N GLY A 169 1.84 10.18 21.46
CA GLY A 169 1.88 11.64 21.58
C GLY A 169 3.06 12.35 20.91
N ASN A 170 3.98 11.65 20.24
CA ASN A 170 5.12 12.27 19.57
C ASN A 170 5.56 11.46 18.32
N TYR A 171 5.72 12.15 17.19
CA TYR A 171 6.24 11.53 15.96
C TYR A 171 7.62 12.11 15.68
N VAL A 172 8.61 11.25 15.52
CA VAL A 172 10.01 11.64 15.34
C VAL A 172 10.61 10.81 14.22
N CYS A 173 11.34 11.46 13.31
CA CYS A 173 12.04 10.73 12.26
C CYS A 173 13.20 9.96 12.87
N LEU A 174 13.27 8.64 12.63
CA LEU A 174 14.38 7.83 13.14
C LEU A 174 15.75 8.29 12.61
N GLU A 175 15.81 8.75 11.35
CA GLU A 175 17.08 9.10 10.69
C GLU A 175 17.69 10.39 11.24
N CYS A 176 16.90 11.47 11.28
CA CYS A 176 17.40 12.81 11.64
C CYS A 176 16.91 13.30 13.01
N GLN A 177 16.12 12.50 13.72
CA GLN A 177 15.52 12.84 15.02
C GLN A 177 14.64 14.10 15.01
N GLU A 178 14.23 14.58 13.83
CA GLU A 178 13.35 15.74 13.70
C GLU A 178 11.90 15.36 14.08
N PRO A 179 11.26 16.08 15.03
CA PRO A 179 9.88 15.85 15.37
C PRO A 179 8.94 16.38 14.27
N PHE A 180 7.82 15.71 14.07
CA PHE A 180 6.80 16.16 13.13
C PHE A 180 5.38 15.93 13.65
N LYS A 181 4.44 16.66 13.06
CA LYS A 181 3.00 16.46 13.33
C LYS A 181 2.44 15.44 12.36
N TYR A 182 1.60 14.55 12.88
CA TYR A 182 0.89 13.57 12.08
C TYR A 182 0.11 14.19 10.91
N THR A 183 -0.64 15.25 11.16
CA THR A 183 -1.43 15.91 10.11
C THR A 183 -0.55 16.36 8.95
N SER A 184 0.59 16.98 9.25
CA SER A 184 1.53 17.40 8.21
C SER A 184 2.14 16.21 7.45
N PHE A 185 2.36 15.08 8.12
CA PHE A 185 2.84 13.85 7.50
C PHE A 185 1.80 13.17 6.59
N SER A 186 0.55 13.07 7.06
CA SER A 186 -0.55 12.44 6.32
C SER A 186 -0.85 13.18 5.02
N TYR A 187 -0.96 14.52 5.06
CA TYR A 187 -1.15 15.35 3.85
C TYR A 187 0.06 15.37 2.92
N LEU A 188 1.25 14.98 3.39
CA LEU A 188 2.46 15.00 2.59
C LEU A 188 2.60 13.76 1.71
N GLN A 189 1.92 12.65 1.99
CA GLN A 189 2.15 11.45 1.19
C GLN A 189 1.79 11.72 -0.29
N PRO A 190 2.66 11.37 -1.26
CA PRO A 190 2.35 11.61 -2.66
C PRO A 190 1.14 10.75 -3.04
N GLY A 191 0.10 11.39 -3.59
CA GLY A 191 -1.14 10.72 -3.99
C GLY A 191 -0.97 9.87 -5.25
N PHE A 192 -0.27 8.74 -5.12
CA PHE A 192 -0.13 7.76 -6.20
C PHE A 192 -1.45 7.04 -6.47
N ASN A 193 -1.69 6.72 -7.75
CA ASN A 193 -2.82 5.91 -8.23
C ASN A 193 -2.32 4.64 -8.91
#